data_AF-A0A3D1R8L0-F1
#
_entry.id   AF-A0A3D1R8L0-F1
#
_cell.length_a   1.000
_cell.length_b   1.000
_cell.length_c   1.000
_cell.angle_alpha   90.00
_cell.angle_beta   90.00
_cell.angle_gamma   90.00
#
_symmetry.space_group_name_H-M   'P 1'
#
loop_
_entity.id
_entity.type
_entity.pdbx_description
1 polymer ?
#
loop_
_entity_poly.entity_id
_entity_poly.type
_entity_poly.pdbx_seq_one_letter_code
_entity_poly.pdbx_strand_id
1 'polypeptide(L)'
;MNLPELSVRRPVFATMLTMSLVVLGAFSYLQLGVDLLPNVELPTVTIFTTLPGAGPEEIESAITQPIEEQLNTIAGIEEMRS
;
A
#
# COMPACT_ATOMS: atom_id res chain seq x y z
N MET A 1 34.00 3.06 36.18
CA MET A 1 33.14 4.26 36.01
C MET A 1 31.75 3.76 35.69
N ASN A 2 30.85 3.75 36.67
CA ASN A 2 29.54 3.14 36.53
C ASN A 2 28.56 4.15 35.92
N LEU A 3 27.91 3.79 34.81
CA LEU A 3 26.83 4.59 34.19
C LEU A 3 25.71 4.94 35.18
N PRO A 4 25.27 4.03 36.09
CA PRO A 4 24.27 4.36 37.11
C PRO A 4 24.74 5.44 38.10
N GLU A 5 26.02 5.41 38.47
CA GLU A 5 26.60 6.32 39.46
C GLU A 5 26.69 7.76 38.93
N LEU A 6 26.96 7.92 37.63
CA LEU A 6 26.95 9.24 36.98
C LEU A 6 25.53 9.80 36.85
N SER A 7 24.54 8.95 36.54
CA SER A 7 23.13 9.34 36.45
C SER A 7 22.54 9.77 37.79
N VAL A 8 22.91 9.10 38.90
CA VAL A 8 22.46 9.47 40.25
C VAL A 8 23.12 10.75 40.76
N ARG A 9 24.39 11.00 40.40
CA ARG A 9 25.16 12.15 40.87
C ARG A 9 24.80 13.47 40.17
N ARG A 10 24.22 13.40 38.97
CA ARG A 10 23.68 14.55 38.20
C ARG A 10 22.22 14.29 37.79
N PRO A 11 21.27 14.34 38.74
CA PRO A 11 19.87 14.00 38.48
C PRO A 11 19.23 14.91 37.42
N VAL A 12 19.63 16.19 37.35
CA VAL A 12 19.13 17.15 36.36
C VAL A 12 19.50 16.76 34.92
N PHE A 13 20.70 16.22 34.70
CA PHE A 13 21.12 15.78 33.37
C PHE A 13 20.35 14.53 32.93
N ALA A 14 20.19 13.57 33.85
CA ALA A 14 19.43 12.35 33.58
C ALA A 14 17.94 12.65 33.28
N THR A 15 17.32 13.57 34.01
CA THR A 15 15.91 13.95 33.78
C THR A 15 15.74 14.70 32.46
N MET A 16 16.64 15.62 32.10
CA MET A 16 16.58 16.31 30.80
C MET A 16 16.70 15.33 29.62
N LEU A 17 17.59 14.33 29.72
CA LEU A 17 17.77 13.33 28.67
C LEU A 17 16.55 12.42 28.52
N THR A 18 15.96 11.99 29.63
CA THR A 18 14.70 11.24 29.59
C THR A 18 13.56 12.09 29.03
N MET A 19 13.49 13.36 29.43
CA MET A 19 12.44 14.28 28.98
C MET A 19 12.54 14.59 27.48
N SER A 20 13.75 14.74 26.94
CA SER A 20 13.94 14.94 25.50
C SER A 20 13.50 13.72 24.69
N LEU A 21 13.80 12.50 25.16
CA LEU A 21 13.33 11.26 24.54
C LEU A 21 11.81 11.14 24.57
N VAL A 22 11.18 11.50 25.69
CA VAL A 22 9.71 11.48 25.82
C VAL A 22 9.06 12.48 24.86
N VAL A 23 9.59 13.70 24.75
CA VAL A 23 9.06 14.73 23.84
C VAL A 23 9.21 14.30 22.38
N LEU A 24 10.36 13.76 22.00
CA LEU A 24 10.60 13.24 20.65
C LEU A 24 9.68 12.05 20.34
N GLY A 25 9.51 11.13 21.29
CA GLY A 25 8.61 9.99 21.16
C GLY A 25 7.15 10.42 21.01
N ALA A 26 6.68 11.37 21.82
CA ALA A 26 5.32 11.90 21.73
C ALA A 26 5.06 12.61 20.39
N PHE A 27 6.02 13.41 19.92
CA PHE A 27 5.92 14.07 18.63
C PHE A 27 5.88 13.06 17.47
N SER A 28 6.77 12.06 17.48
CA SER A 28 6.81 11.01 16.47
C SER A 28 5.55 10.15 16.46
N TYR A 29 4.93 9.91 17.62
CA TYR A 29 3.69 9.16 17.74
C TYR A 29 2.51 9.92 17.13
N LEU A 30 2.44 11.23 17.34
CA LEU A 30 1.39 12.08 16.76
C LEU A 30 1.56 12.28 15.25
N GLN A 31 2.80 12.24 14.75
CA GLN A 31 3.09 12.38 13.33
C GLN A 31 2.95 11.06 12.54
N LEU A 32 2.78 9.94 13.23
CA LEU A 32 2.60 8.66 12.58
C LEU A 32 1.25 8.63 11.86
N GLY A 33 1.28 8.85 10.55
CA GLY A 33 0.12 8.74 9.69
C GLY A 33 -0.41 7.31 9.74
N VAL A 34 -1.59 7.13 10.33
CA VAL A 34 -2.32 5.88 10.22
C VAL A 34 -2.95 5.83 8.83
N ASP A 35 -2.29 5.12 7.92
CA ASP A 35 -2.87 4.84 6.62
C ASP A 35 -3.96 3.78 6.80
N LEU A 36 -5.23 4.22 6.81
CA LEU A 36 -6.41 3.33 6.89
C LEU A 36 -6.55 2.46 5.63
N LEU A 37 -5.97 2.95 4.54
CA LEU A 37 -5.84 2.26 3.27
C LEU A 37 -4.34 2.09 3.06
N PRO A 38 -3.72 0.96 3.49
CA PRO A 38 -2.42 0.63 2.91
C PRO A 38 -2.57 0.71 1.39
N ASN A 39 -1.52 1.12 0.66
CA ASN A 39 -1.54 1.07 -0.81
C ASN A 39 -1.66 -0.39 -1.24
N VAL A 40 -2.88 -0.92 -1.22
CA VAL A 40 -3.24 -2.20 -1.79
C VAL A 40 -3.35 -1.89 -3.27
N GLU A 41 -2.23 -1.98 -3.97
CA GLU A 41 -2.22 -2.02 -5.42
C GLU A 41 -2.95 -3.31 -5.80
N LEU A 42 -4.28 -3.25 -5.91
CA LEU A 42 -5.08 -4.36 -6.44
C LEU A 42 -4.70 -4.50 -7.91
N PRO A 43 -4.00 -5.58 -8.32
CA PRO A 43 -3.47 -5.72 -9.67
C PRO A 43 -4.58 -6.17 -10.63
N THR A 44 -5.69 -5.45 -10.65
CA THR A 44 -6.86 -5.74 -11.49
C THR A 44 -6.96 -4.69 -12.59
N VAL A 45 -6.98 -5.16 -13.83
CA VAL A 45 -7.15 -4.31 -15.02
C VAL A 45 -8.55 -4.58 -15.59
N THR A 46 -9.39 -3.54 -15.67
CA THR A 46 -10.73 -3.63 -16.23
C THR A 46 -10.77 -3.03 -17.63
N ILE A 47 -11.21 -3.80 -18.62
CA ILE A 47 -11.36 -3.38 -20.00
C ILE A 47 -12.86 -3.26 -20.30
N PHE A 48 -13.29 -2.08 -20.78
CA PHE A 48 -14.68 -1.84 -21.18
C PHE A 48 -14.77 -1.69 -22.69
N THR A 49 -15.53 -2.57 -23.34
CA THR A 49 -15.80 -2.52 -24.77
C THR A 49 -17.29 -2.39 -25.02
N THR A 50 -17.70 -1.41 -25.82
CA THR A 50 -19.10 -1.19 -26.18
C THR A 50 -19.26 -1.18 -27.69
N LEU A 51 -20.21 -1.97 -28.20
CA LEU A 51 -20.57 -1.99 -29.62
C LEU A 51 -22.11 -1.83 -29.73
N PRO A 52 -22.60 -0.61 -29.98
CA PRO A 52 -24.04 -0.35 -30.02
C PRO A 52 -24.67 -1.02 -31.26
N GLY A 53 -25.71 -1.83 -31.03
CA GLY A 53 -26.47 -2.49 -32.08
C GLY A 53 -26.01 -3.91 -32.46
N ALA A 54 -24.95 -4.41 -31.83
CA ALA A 54 -24.50 -5.80 -32.00
C ALA A 54 -25.21 -6.76 -31.03
N GLY A 55 -25.45 -7.98 -31.50
CA GLY A 55 -25.94 -9.05 -30.64
C GLY A 55 -24.89 -9.48 -29.61
N PRO A 56 -25.27 -10.09 -28.47
CA PRO A 56 -24.29 -10.60 -27.50
C PRO A 56 -23.28 -11.57 -28.13
N GLU A 57 -23.73 -12.43 -29.05
CA GLU A 57 -22.89 -13.38 -29.79
C GLU A 57 -21.87 -12.68 -30.70
N GLU A 58 -22.24 -11.57 -31.33
CA GLU A 58 -21.33 -10.78 -32.16
C GLU A 58 -20.27 -10.07 -31.31
N ILE A 59 -20.62 -9.58 -30.13
CA ILE A 59 -19.66 -8.95 -29.20
C ILE A 59 -18.64 -9.98 -28.72
N GLU A 60 -19.09 -11.18 -28.36
CA GLU A 60 -18.21 -12.26 -27.91
C GLU A 60 -17.20 -12.66 -29.00
N SER A 61 -17.69 -12.94 -30.22
CA SER A 61 -16.84 -13.44 -31.29
C SER A 61 -15.95 -12.35 -31.92
N ALA A 62 -16.45 -11.12 -32.07
CA ALA A 62 -15.73 -10.07 -32.78
C ALA A 62 -14.83 -9.21 -31.87
N ILE A 63 -15.11 -9.15 -30.56
CA ILE A 63 -14.40 -8.27 -29.62
C ILE A 63 -13.78 -9.06 -28.47
N THR A 64 -14.56 -9.83 -27.72
CA THR A 64 -14.06 -10.49 -26.51
C THR A 64 -12.98 -11.54 -26.82
N GLN A 65 -13.26 -12.46 -27.77
CA GLN A 65 -12.30 -13.50 -28.18
C GLN A 65 -10.92 -12.97 -28.63
N PRO A 66 -10.83 -12.01 -29.58
CA PRO A 66 -9.52 -11.52 -30.02
C PRO A 66 -8.78 -10.75 -28.90
N ILE A 67 -9.49 -10.10 -27.99
CA ILE A 67 -8.88 -9.44 -26.82
C ILE A 67 -8.30 -10.48 -25.86
N GLU A 68 -9.06 -11.54 -25.55
CA GLU A 68 -8.57 -12.63 -24.70
C GLU A 68 -7.36 -13.35 -25.30
N GLU A 69 -7.34 -13.61 -26.60
CA GLU A 69 -6.24 -14.30 -27.26
C GLU A 69 -4.93 -13.50 -27.20
N GLN A 70 -5.03 -12.16 -27.35
CA GLN A 70 -3.87 -11.26 -27.22
C GLN A 70 -3.42 -11.13 -25.76
N LEU A 71 -4.35 -11.02 -24.81
CA LEU A 71 -4.02 -10.89 -23.39
C LEU A 71 -3.46 -12.19 -22.80
N ASN A 72 -3.94 -13.36 -23.23
CA ASN A 72 -3.39 -14.67 -22.85
C ASN A 72 -1.92 -14.86 -23.25
N THR A 73 -1.43 -14.08 -24.22
CA THR A 73 -0.01 -14.11 -24.63
C THR A 73 0.90 -13.36 -23.64
N ILE A 74 0.33 -12.55 -22.74
CA ILE A 74 1.07 -11.78 -21.74
C ILE A 74 1.35 -12.68 -20.53
N ALA A 75 2.64 -12.92 -20.25
CA ALA A 75 3.05 -13.68 -19.07
C ALA A 75 2.71 -12.92 -17.79
N GLY A 76 1.94 -13.55 -16.88
CA GLY A 76 1.61 -13.01 -15.56
C GLY A 76 0.13 -12.74 -15.28
N ILE A 77 -0.78 -13.10 -16.19
CA ILE A 77 -2.23 -13.02 -15.93
C ILE A 77 -2.69 -14.32 -15.24
N GLU A 78 -3.14 -14.23 -13.98
CA GLU A 78 -3.64 -15.39 -13.21
C GLU A 78 -5.11 -15.72 -13.52
N GLU A 79 -5.96 -14.74 -13.82
CA GLU A 79 -7.39 -14.94 -14.07
C GLU A 79 -7.96 -13.86 -15.01
N MET A 80 -8.71 -14.27 -16.04
CA MET A 80 -9.53 -13.39 -16.90
C MET A 80 -11.00 -13.77 -16.77
N ARG A 81 -11.89 -12.77 -16.76
CA ARG A 81 -13.34 -12.97 -16.65
C ARG A 81 -14.06 -12.08 -17.66
N SER A 82 -14.84 -12.71 -18.55
CA SER A 82 -15.63 -12.11 -19.63
C SER A 82 -17.06 -11.77 -19.20
#